data_AF-A0A1C5YBP9-F1
#
_entry.id   AF-A0A1C5YBP9-F1
#
_cell.length_a   1.000
_cell.length_b   1.000
_cell.length_c   1.000
_cell.angle_alpha   90.00
_cell.angle_beta   90.00
_cell.angle_gamma   90.00
#
_symmetry.space_group_name_H-M   'P 1'
#
loop_
_entity.id
_entity.type
_entity.pdbx_description
1 polymer ?
#
loop_
_entity_poly.entity_id
_entity_poly.type
_entity_poly.pdbx_seq_one_letter_code
_entity_poly.pdbx_strand_id
1 'polypeptide(L)'
;MVTTESITIRVPAGMKKYLADTNTETELTRNALLLYPYIANQTISHGRAAEILGIRKSELIDIYDKLGYSYFDMTMDDLDTELETYRQLKKGAMV
;
A
#
# COMPACT_ATOMS: atom_id res chain seq x y z
N MET A 1 8.97 19.30 3.88
CA MET A 1 8.30 18.64 5.03
C MET A 1 6.87 18.35 4.60
N VAL A 2 6.36 17.16 4.91
CA VAL A 2 4.95 16.81 4.67
C VAL A 2 4.09 17.56 5.68
N THR A 3 2.97 18.13 5.24
CA THR A 3 2.01 18.75 6.15
C THR A 3 1.29 17.66 6.94
N THR A 4 1.35 17.71 8.26
CA THR A 4 0.66 16.76 9.14
C THR A 4 -0.58 17.39 9.76
N GLU A 5 -1.63 16.59 9.91
CA GLU A 5 -2.84 16.96 10.63
C GLU A 5 -3.13 15.94 11.74
N SER A 6 -3.63 16.41 12.88
CA SER A 6 -4.02 15.54 13.98
C SER A 6 -5.50 15.19 13.87
N ILE A 7 -5.81 13.90 13.83
CA ILE A 7 -7.18 13.39 13.85
C ILE A 7 -7.47 12.64 15.15
N THR A 8 -8.71 12.70 15.63
CA THR A 8 -9.17 11.88 16.75
C THR A 8 -9.84 10.62 16.22
N ILE A 9 -9.28 9.45 16.51
CA ILE A 9 -9.87 8.15 16.19
C ILE A 9 -10.41 7.46 17.45
N ARG A 10 -11.54 6.77 17.31
CA ARG A 10 -12.07 5.90 18.38
C ARG A 10 -11.52 4.50 18.18
N VAL A 11 -10.81 4.00 19.18
CA VAL A 11 -10.20 2.67 19.18
C VAL A 11 -10.59 1.89 20.44
N PRO A 12 -10.62 0.55 20.40
CA PRO A 12 -10.73 -0.29 21.59
C PRO A 12 -9.72 0.09 22.67
N ALA A 13 -10.14 0.09 23.94
CA ALA A 13 -9.31 0.53 25.07
C ALA A 13 -7.96 -0.20 25.14
N GLY A 14 -7.92 -1.49 24.78
CA GLY A 14 -6.71 -2.31 24.76
C GLY A 14 -5.66 -1.87 23.71
N MET A 15 -6.05 -1.10 22.69
CA MET A 15 -5.13 -0.60 21.67
C MET A 15 -4.30 0.59 22.14
N LYS A 16 -4.75 1.32 23.17
CA LYS A 16 -4.11 2.56 23.62
C LYS A 16 -2.61 2.39 23.90
N LYS A 17 -2.21 1.28 24.52
CA LYS A 17 -0.80 1.00 24.85
C LYS A 17 0.10 0.78 23.63
N TYR A 18 -0.46 0.48 22.46
CA TYR A 18 0.29 0.27 21.21
C TYR A 18 0.32 1.51 20.32
N LEU A 19 -0.58 2.48 20.55
CA LEU A 19 -0.70 3.71 19.76
C LEU A 19 -0.07 4.93 20.45
N ALA A 20 0.33 4.79 21.71
CA ALA A 20 0.92 5.87 22.51
C ALA A 20 2.40 6.15 22.19
N ASP A 21 3.04 5.31 21.36
CA ASP A 21 4.42 5.50 20.95
C ASP A 21 4.54 6.66 19.95
N THR A 22 5.58 7.48 20.12
CA THR A 22 5.83 8.72 19.37
C THR A 22 7.09 8.63 18.50
N ASN A 23 7.66 7.44 18.29
CA ASN A 23 8.74 7.28 17.33
C ASN A 23 8.23 7.55 15.90
N THR A 24 8.95 8.40 15.17
CA THR A 24 8.71 8.75 13.76
C THR A 24 8.58 7.52 12.85
N GLU A 25 9.40 6.48 13.05
CA GLU A 25 9.33 5.26 12.24
C GLU A 25 8.02 4.49 12.50
N THR A 26 7.65 4.33 13.77
CA THR A 26 6.42 3.67 14.19
C THR A 26 5.18 4.45 13.73
N GLU A 27 5.24 5.78 13.75
CA GLU A 27 4.20 6.65 13.21
C GLU A 27 4.06 6.50 11.69
N LEU A 28 5.17 6.48 10.96
CA LEU A 28 5.14 6.28 9.50
C LEU A 28 4.51 4.93 9.14
N THR A 29 4.94 3.84 9.79
CA THR A 29 4.35 2.51 9.58
C THR A 29 2.85 2.49 9.92
N ARG A 30 2.45 3.10 11.04
CA ARG A 30 1.04 3.23 11.42
C ARG A 30 0.24 3.99 10.35
N ASN A 31 0.74 5.13 9.90
CA ASN A 31 0.06 5.97 8.92
C ASN A 31 -0.03 5.26 7.55
N ALA A 32 1.00 4.50 7.15
CA ALA A 32 0.94 3.63 5.98
C ALA A 32 -0.17 2.58 6.12
N LEU A 33 -0.23 1.86 7.25
CA LEU A 33 -1.28 0.87 7.50
C LEU A 33 -2.71 1.46 7.52
N LEU A 34 -2.87 2.71 7.96
CA LEU A 34 -4.15 3.42 7.87
C LEU A 34 -4.58 3.69 6.41
N LEU A 35 -3.63 3.81 5.48
CA LEU A 35 -3.90 3.98 4.05
C LEU A 35 -4.11 2.66 3.31
N TYR A 36 -3.58 1.54 3.83
CA TYR A 36 -3.61 0.24 3.15
C TYR A 36 -4.99 -0.20 2.66
N PRO A 37 -6.10 -0.09 3.44
CA PRO A 37 -7.42 -0.49 2.95
C PRO A 37 -7.86 0.26 1.68
N TYR A 38 -7.47 1.52 1.53
CA TYR A 38 -7.78 2.35 0.36
C TYR A 38 -6.90 2.01 -0.85
N ILE A 39 -5.72 1.44 -0.60
CA ILE A 39 -4.85 0.90 -1.64
C ILE A 39 -5.40 -0.43 -2.13
N ALA A 40 -5.72 -1.34 -1.20
CA ALA A 40 -6.23 -2.68 -1.49
C ALA A 40 -7.55 -2.65 -2.26
N ASN A 41 -8.47 -1.74 -1.94
CA ASN A 41 -9.72 -1.57 -2.68
C ASN A 41 -9.59 -0.64 -3.91
N GLN A 42 -8.37 -0.27 -4.29
CA GLN A 42 -8.05 0.58 -5.45
C GLN A 42 -8.64 2.00 -5.41
N THR A 43 -9.09 2.50 -4.24
CA THR A 43 -9.54 3.89 -4.08
C THR A 43 -8.40 4.88 -4.32
N ILE A 44 -7.18 4.54 -3.86
CA ILE A 44 -5.95 5.28 -4.15
C ILE A 44 -4.88 4.32 -4.66
N SER A 45 -4.00 4.81 -5.53
CA SER A 45 -2.84 4.03 -5.94
C SER A 45 -1.75 4.04 -4.87
N HIS A 46 -0.85 3.05 -4.90
CA HIS A 46 0.37 3.06 -4.10
C HIS A 46 1.21 4.34 -4.31
N GLY A 47 1.21 4.91 -5.52
CA GLY A 47 1.91 6.16 -5.80
C GLY A 47 1.28 7.34 -5.06
N ARG A 48 -0.06 7.43 -5.07
CA ARG A 48 -0.79 8.46 -4.33
C ARG A 48 -0.63 8.32 -2.81
N ALA A 49 -0.64 7.10 -2.30
CA ALA A 49 -0.38 6.86 -0.87
C ALA A 49 1.05 7.29 -0.47
N ALA A 50 2.05 6.96 -1.27
CA ALA A 50 3.44 7.36 -1.01
C ALA A 50 3.62 8.90 -1.07
N GLU A 51 2.92 9.56 -2.00
CA GLU A 51 2.88 11.03 -2.08
C GLU A 51 2.29 11.66 -0.81
N ILE A 52 1.17 11.12 -0.30
CA ILE A 52 0.53 11.58 0.96
C ILE A 52 1.50 11.44 2.14
N LEU A 53 2.24 10.32 2.20
CA LEU A 53 3.23 10.06 3.25
C LEU A 53 4.55 10.81 3.03
N GLY A 54 4.75 11.42 1.87
CA GLY A 54 5.98 12.10 1.44
C GLY A 54 7.22 11.20 1.39
N ILE A 55 7.02 9.93 1.07
CA ILE A 55 8.10 8.94 0.88
C ILE A 55 8.12 8.45 -0.57
N ARG A 56 9.18 7.75 -0.96
CA ARG A 56 9.21 7.09 -2.26
C ARG A 56 8.24 5.91 -2.27
N LYS A 57 7.64 5.65 -3.43
CA LYS A 57 6.76 4.48 -3.63
C LYS A 57 7.46 3.16 -3.26
N SER A 58 8.75 3.02 -3.58
CA SER A 58 9.53 1.84 -3.21
C SER A 58 9.63 1.66 -1.70
N GLU A 59 9.82 2.76 -0.94
CA GLU A 59 9.89 2.70 0.53
C GLU A 59 8.54 2.28 1.13
N LEU A 60 7.42 2.74 0.55
CA LEU A 60 6.10 2.28 0.96
C LEU A 60 5.92 0.78 0.72
N ILE A 61 6.39 0.28 -0.43
CA ILE A 61 6.38 -1.15 -0.74
C ILE A 61 7.24 -1.92 0.25
N ASP A 62 8.44 -1.44 0.59
CA ASP A 62 9.33 -2.07 1.56
C ASP A 62 8.71 -2.15 2.96
N ILE A 63 7.93 -1.13 3.38
CA ILE A 63 7.20 -1.15 4.66
C ILE A 63 6.17 -2.28 4.67
N TYR A 64 5.40 -2.42 3.59
CA TYR A 64 4.38 -3.46 3.47
C TYR A 64 4.98 -4.85 3.35
N ASP A 65 6.05 -5.01 2.57
CA ASP A 65 6.76 -6.28 2.38
C ASP A 65 7.34 -6.81 3.71
N LYS A 66 7.97 -5.95 4.51
CA LYS A 66 8.46 -6.31 5.86
C LYS A 66 7.37 -6.80 6.80
N LEU A 67 6.12 -6.40 6.56
CA LEU A 67 4.94 -6.79 7.34
C LEU A 67 4.17 -7.96 6.70
N GLY A 68 4.62 -8.47 5.55
CA GLY A 68 4.00 -9.57 4.83
C GLY A 68 2.77 -9.18 4.00
N TYR A 69 2.56 -7.89 3.71
CA TYR A 69 1.49 -7.45 2.82
C TYR A 69 1.97 -7.49 1.38
N SER A 70 1.22 -8.19 0.52
CA SER A 70 1.55 -8.26 -0.89
C SER A 70 1.35 -6.91 -1.58
N TYR A 71 2.28 -6.55 -2.45
CA TYR A 71 2.15 -5.39 -3.33
C TYR A 71 1.20 -5.65 -4.51
N PHE A 72 1.09 -6.92 -4.92
CA PHE A 72 0.13 -7.38 -5.92
C PHE A 72 -0.70 -8.51 -5.32
N ASP A 73 -2.02 -8.38 -5.36
CA ASP A 73 -2.94 -9.47 -4.99
C ASP A 73 -3.05 -10.54 -6.09
N MET A 74 -2.25 -10.42 -7.15
CA MET A 74 -2.19 -11.39 -8.24
C MET A 74 -1.51 -12.67 -7.76
N THR A 75 -2.20 -13.77 -7.98
CA THR A 75 -1.58 -15.09 -7.91
C THR A 75 -0.72 -15.33 -9.15
N MET A 76 0.15 -16.35 -9.11
CA MET A 76 0.92 -16.75 -10.31
C MET A 76 0.01 -17.13 -11.47
N ASP A 77 -1.15 -17.73 -11.18
CA ASP A 77 -2.14 -18.12 -12.19
C ASP A 77 -2.78 -16.90 -12.87
N ASP A 78 -3.05 -15.83 -12.10
CA ASP A 78 -3.54 -14.56 -12.65
C ASP A 78 -2.49 -13.91 -13.57
N LEU A 79 -1.22 -13.99 -13.18
CA LEU A 79 -0.11 -13.48 -13.97
C LEU A 79 0.06 -14.26 -15.28
N ASP A 80 0.01 -15.58 -15.23
CA ASP A 80 0.08 -16.43 -16.43
C ASP A 80 -1.07 -16.12 -17.40
N THR A 81 -2.28 -15.92 -16.87
CA THR A 81 -3.47 -15.54 -17.65
C THR A 81 -3.31 -14.17 -18.34
N GLU A 82 -2.80 -13.17 -17.62
CA GLU A 82 -2.49 -11.86 -18.22
C GLU A 82 -1.40 -11.96 -19.29
N LEU A 83 -0.37 -12.78 -19.05
CA LEU A 83 0.75 -12.96 -19.97
C LEU A 83 0.30 -13.63 -21.28
N GLU A 84 -0.59 -14.61 -21.19
CA GLU A 84 -1.24 -15.22 -22.35
C GLU A 84 -2.09 -14.23 -23.13
N THR A 85 -2.90 -13.43 -22.42
CA THR A 85 -3.72 -12.37 -23.03
C THR A 85 -2.85 -11.38 -23.80
N TYR A 86 -1.74 -10.92 -23.21
CA TYR A 86 -0.77 -10.05 -23.87
C TYR A 86 -0.16 -10.71 -25.12
N ARG A 87 0.23 -11.98 -25.04
CA ARG A 87 0.78 -12.73 -26.19
C ARG A 87 -0.22 -12.83 -27.34
N GLN A 88 -1.49 -13.06 -27.05
CA GLN A 88 -2.55 -13.12 -28.07
C GLN A 88 -2.77 -11.76 -28.73
N LEU A 89 -2.84 -10.68 -27.94
CA LEU A 89 -2.96 -9.32 -28.45
C LEU A 89 -1.77 -8.93 -29.34
N LYS A 90 -0.54 -9.28 -28.94
CA LYS A 90 0.67 -9.03 -29.74
C LYS A 90 0.66 -9.80 -31.07
N LYS A 91 0.15 -11.04 -31.09
CA LYS A 91 0.00 -11.83 -32.32
C LYS A 91 -1.06 -11.24 -33.26
N GLY A 92 -2.18 -10.75 -32.71
CA GLY A 92 -3.24 -10.11 -33.50
C GLY A 92 -2.87 -8.71 -34.01
N ALA A 93 -2.02 -7.97 -33.30
CA ALA A 93 -1.53 -6.64 -33.72
C ALA A 93 -0.38 -6.70 -34.75
N MET A 94 0.16 -7.88 -35.03
CA MET A 94 1.15 -8.13 -36.09
C MET A 94 0.53 -8.69 -37.39
N VAL A 95 -0.80 -8.65 -37.53
CA VAL A 95 -1.53 -8.99 -38.77
C VAL A 95 -1.96 -7.72 -39.48
#